data_AF-A0A815PFA4-F1
#
_entry.id   AF-A0A815PFA4-F1
#
_cell.length_a   1.000
_cell.length_b   1.000
_cell.length_c   1.000
_cell.angle_alpha   90.00
_cell.angle_beta   90.00
_cell.angle_gamma   90.00
#
_symmetry.space_group_name_H-M   'P 1'
#
loop_
_entity.id
_entity.type
_entity.pdbx_description
1 polymer ?
#
loop_
_entity_poly.entity_id
_entity_poly.type
_entity_poly.pdbx_seq_one_letter_code
_entity_poly.pdbx_strand_id
1 'polypeptide(L)'
;MSESKSTLDIQRNIYEQLYSQHQATRREHQDSLIKPLQDLNEEVQHCLAADKGTYAKAKEEYHQDFNIFKRAFTSDASEREAKSVTPVKEIYHERKDLAGKVLELLKETTQEANPIESRTYWNGSIAVVYNPITGRAEWKQNWHGGIHGVFNPSTGTVEWQQAFHTGVFGVFNPKSNMVEWKRNFNGGVHGVYNPSTQEIEWKSAFHSGVGGVYNPLTHQVEWKTAFNGGVVGYFDHQTQRVEWIDQWHHGIALILWDPTSKTYLTTASCGWYDNE
;
A
#
# COMPACT_ATOMS: atom_id res chain seq x y z
N MET A 1 -1.07 -9.17 38.71
CA MET A 1 -1.96 -8.51 37.72
C MET A 1 -1.55 -7.07 37.37
N SER A 2 -0.90 -6.29 38.23
CA SER A 2 -0.56 -4.88 37.90
C SER A 2 0.55 -4.71 36.85
N GLU A 3 1.55 -5.61 36.83
CA GLU A 3 2.67 -5.56 35.89
C GLU A 3 2.26 -5.82 34.43
N SER A 4 1.51 -6.89 34.15
CA SER A 4 1.11 -7.24 32.76
C SER A 4 0.24 -6.16 32.11
N LYS A 5 -0.64 -5.52 32.91
CA LYS A 5 -1.45 -4.39 32.44
C LYS A 5 -0.56 -3.17 32.15
N SER A 6 0.39 -2.87 33.04
CA SER A 6 1.38 -1.80 32.81
C SER A 6 2.22 -2.03 31.54
N THR A 7 2.62 -3.27 31.24
CA THR A 7 3.36 -3.58 30.01
C THR A 7 2.49 -3.42 28.77
N LEU A 8 1.24 -3.87 28.81
CA LEU A 8 0.29 -3.70 27.69
C LEU A 8 0.05 -2.21 27.39
N ASP A 9 -0.10 -1.38 28.43
CA ASP A 9 -0.29 0.06 28.27
C ASP A 9 0.94 0.73 27.63
N ILE A 10 2.16 0.32 28.00
CA ILE A 10 3.40 0.79 27.36
C ILE A 10 3.42 0.43 25.88
N GLN A 11 3.14 -0.84 25.53
CA GLN A 11 3.13 -1.29 24.15
C GLN A 11 2.09 -0.55 23.29
N ARG A 12 0.91 -0.26 23.87
CA ARG A 12 -0.13 0.54 23.21
C ARG A 12 0.34 1.96 22.93
N ASN A 13 0.97 2.61 23.90
CA ASN A 13 1.51 3.97 23.72
C ASN A 13 2.59 4.01 22.64
N ILE A 14 3.50 3.01 22.60
CA ILE A 14 4.52 2.91 21.55
C ILE A 14 3.86 2.72 20.18
N TYR A 15 2.86 1.84 20.08
CA TYR A 15 2.10 1.65 18.83
C TYR A 15 1.45 2.96 18.37
N GLU A 16 0.76 3.69 19.24
CA GLU A 16 0.10 4.95 18.89
C GLU A 16 1.09 6.01 18.42
N GLN A 17 2.27 6.08 19.06
CA GLN A 17 3.36 6.94 18.63
C GLN A 17 3.87 6.57 17.23
N LEU A 18 4.19 5.27 17.01
CA LEU A 18 4.68 4.79 15.72
C LEU A 18 3.64 4.94 14.61
N TYR A 19 2.36 4.74 14.91
CA TYR A 19 1.25 4.95 13.99
C TYR A 19 1.14 6.42 13.58
N SER A 20 1.21 7.34 14.56
CA SER A 20 1.19 8.78 14.30
C SER A 20 2.41 9.22 13.47
N GLN A 21 3.60 8.66 13.76
CA GLN A 21 4.80 8.90 12.98
C GLN A 21 4.64 8.36 11.55
N HIS A 22 4.14 7.14 11.38
CA HIS A 22 3.86 6.58 10.08
C HIS A 22 2.97 7.52 9.27
N GLN A 23 1.86 8.02 9.83
CA GLN A 23 0.92 8.94 9.17
C GLN A 23 1.58 10.25 8.70
N ALA A 24 2.47 10.82 9.50
CA ALA A 24 3.15 12.09 9.18
C ALA A 24 4.42 11.91 8.32
N THR A 25 4.94 10.69 8.20
CA THR A 25 6.21 10.42 7.51
C THR A 25 5.99 10.26 6.01
N ARG A 26 6.88 10.86 5.22
CA ARG A 26 6.89 10.70 3.76
C ARG A 26 7.32 9.28 3.37
N ARG A 27 6.82 8.79 2.23
CA ARG A 27 7.09 7.44 1.73
C ARG A 27 8.57 7.05 1.73
N GLU A 28 9.47 7.93 1.28
CA GLU A 28 10.91 7.66 1.19
C GLU A 28 11.63 7.55 2.56
N HIS A 29 10.93 7.83 3.65
CA HIS A 29 11.46 7.76 5.01
C HIS A 29 10.80 6.67 5.85
N GLN A 30 9.91 5.87 5.26
CA GLN A 30 9.21 4.78 5.94
C GLN A 30 10.16 3.69 6.45
N ASP A 31 11.32 3.48 5.79
CA ASP A 31 12.36 2.54 6.24
C ASP A 31 12.80 2.75 7.70
N SER A 32 12.79 3.99 8.16
CA SER A 32 13.20 4.34 9.54
C SER A 32 12.25 3.77 10.61
N LEU A 33 11.00 3.45 10.23
CA LEU A 33 9.97 2.94 11.13
C LEU A 33 9.94 1.41 11.18
N ILE A 34 10.55 0.72 10.21
CA ILE A 34 10.50 -0.73 10.09
C ILE A 34 11.10 -1.41 11.32
N LYS A 35 12.32 -1.01 11.71
CA LYS A 35 13.01 -1.65 12.84
C LYS A 35 12.27 -1.46 14.19
N PRO A 36 11.85 -0.24 14.58
CA PRO A 36 11.00 -0.06 15.77
C PRO A 36 9.71 -0.88 15.75
N LEU A 37 9.04 -1.00 14.60
CA LEU A 37 7.83 -1.82 14.45
C LEU A 37 8.11 -3.32 14.57
N GLN A 38 9.24 -3.80 14.03
CA GLN A 38 9.68 -5.18 14.21
C GLN A 38 9.94 -5.50 15.67
N ASP A 39 10.68 -4.63 16.37
CA ASP A 39 11.01 -4.80 17.79
C ASP A 39 9.73 -4.83 18.65
N LEU A 40 8.79 -3.91 18.39
CA LEU A 40 7.49 -3.91 19.06
C LEU A 40 6.68 -5.16 18.75
N ASN A 41 6.65 -5.62 17.49
CA ASN A 41 5.94 -6.83 17.11
C ASN A 41 6.50 -8.05 17.84
N GLU A 42 7.83 -8.21 17.87
CA GLU A 42 8.49 -9.31 18.60
C GLU A 42 8.13 -9.30 20.09
N GLU A 43 8.16 -8.13 20.72
CA GLU A 43 7.80 -7.97 22.13
C GLU A 43 6.33 -8.32 22.40
N VAL A 44 5.41 -7.79 21.59
CA VAL A 44 3.96 -8.05 21.71
C VAL A 44 3.65 -9.54 21.52
N GLN A 45 4.28 -10.19 20.53
CA GLN A 45 4.10 -11.63 20.28
C GLN A 45 4.63 -12.49 21.45
N HIS A 46 5.80 -12.13 21.99
CA HIS A 46 6.36 -12.82 23.16
C HIS A 46 5.42 -12.72 24.37
N CYS A 47 4.92 -11.52 24.69
CA CYS A 47 3.97 -11.32 25.77
C CYS A 47 2.62 -12.01 25.50
N LEU A 48 2.15 -12.04 24.24
CA LEU A 48 0.90 -12.71 23.87
C LEU A 48 0.97 -14.23 24.11
N ALA A 49 2.12 -14.84 23.81
CA ALA A 49 2.36 -16.24 24.10
C ALA A 49 2.31 -16.53 25.61
N ALA A 50 2.93 -15.67 26.42
CA ALA A 50 2.89 -15.76 27.88
C ALA A 50 1.46 -15.60 28.42
N ASP A 51 0.72 -14.57 27.99
CA ASP A 51 -0.66 -14.32 28.41
C ASP A 51 -1.61 -15.45 28.00
N LYS A 52 -1.41 -16.06 26.82
CA LYS A 52 -2.15 -17.26 26.40
C LYS A 52 -1.93 -18.43 27.37
N GLY A 53 -0.68 -18.63 27.81
CA GLY A 53 -0.32 -19.63 28.81
C GLY A 53 -0.95 -19.34 30.17
N THR A 54 -0.88 -18.10 30.64
CA THR A 54 -1.49 -17.67 31.91
C THR A 54 -3.01 -17.81 31.87
N TYR A 55 -3.66 -17.46 30.76
CA TYR A 55 -5.10 -17.62 30.60
C TYR A 55 -5.51 -19.09 30.61
N ALA A 56 -4.78 -19.96 29.90
CA ALA A 56 -5.03 -21.39 29.90
C ALA A 56 -4.90 -21.98 31.32
N LYS A 57 -3.85 -21.59 32.05
CA LYS A 57 -3.63 -22.03 33.43
C LYS A 57 -4.73 -21.54 34.38
N ALA A 58 -5.11 -20.26 34.31
CA ALA A 58 -6.18 -19.71 35.13
C ALA A 58 -7.52 -20.44 34.90
N LYS A 59 -7.80 -20.81 33.64
CA LYS A 59 -8.98 -21.60 33.29
C LYS A 59 -8.92 -23.02 33.85
N GLU A 60 -7.76 -23.67 33.80
CA GLU A 60 -7.55 -25.00 34.38
C GLU A 60 -7.71 -24.98 35.90
N GLU A 61 -7.04 -24.05 36.59
CA GLU A 61 -7.15 -23.84 38.04
C GLU A 61 -8.61 -23.58 38.45
N TYR A 62 -9.33 -22.71 37.71
CA TYR A 62 -10.76 -22.48 37.94
C TYR A 62 -11.57 -23.77 37.81
N HIS A 63 -11.34 -24.60 36.79
CA HIS A 63 -12.08 -25.85 36.61
C HIS A 63 -11.75 -26.89 37.70
N GLN A 64 -10.49 -27.00 38.10
CA GLN A 64 -10.06 -27.87 39.19
C GLN A 64 -10.72 -27.46 40.52
N ASP A 65 -10.63 -26.18 40.86
CA ASP A 65 -11.24 -25.63 42.07
C ASP A 65 -12.76 -25.73 42.03
N PHE A 66 -13.40 -25.36 40.91
CA PHE A 66 -14.85 -25.46 40.77
C PHE A 66 -15.35 -26.90 40.97
N ASN A 67 -14.63 -27.91 40.49
CA ASN A 67 -14.96 -29.32 40.70
C ASN A 67 -14.83 -29.74 42.18
N ILE A 68 -13.86 -29.20 42.91
CA ILE A 68 -13.68 -29.44 44.35
C ILE A 68 -14.77 -28.71 45.16
N PHE A 69 -15.03 -27.44 44.85
CA PHE A 69 -15.99 -26.61 45.56
C PHE A 69 -17.44 -27.02 45.28
N LYS A 70 -17.81 -27.46 44.07
CA LYS A 70 -19.12 -28.06 43.79
C LYS A 70 -19.43 -29.28 44.67
N ARG A 71 -18.39 -30.00 45.12
CA ARG A 71 -18.53 -31.14 46.05
C ARG A 71 -18.63 -30.72 47.53
N ALA A 72 -18.22 -29.50 47.88
CA ALA A 72 -18.05 -29.06 49.26
C ALA A 72 -18.97 -27.90 49.68
N PHE A 73 -19.33 -26.96 48.79
CA PHE A 73 -20.08 -25.73 49.12
C PHE A 73 -20.90 -25.16 47.94
N THR A 74 -22.03 -24.50 48.24
CA THR A 74 -22.90 -23.77 47.30
C THR A 74 -22.40 -22.34 47.01
N SER A 75 -21.12 -22.16 46.67
CA SER A 75 -20.61 -20.84 46.26
C SER A 75 -20.97 -20.52 44.81
N ASP A 76 -21.30 -19.27 44.52
CA ASP A 76 -21.68 -18.81 43.18
C ASP A 76 -20.48 -18.81 42.21
N ALA A 77 -20.56 -19.63 41.15
CA ALA A 77 -19.48 -19.86 40.18
C ALA A 77 -19.03 -18.57 39.48
N SER A 78 -19.99 -17.66 39.28
CA SER A 78 -19.84 -16.41 38.53
C SER A 78 -18.84 -15.45 39.17
N GLU A 79 -18.89 -15.29 40.50
CA GLU A 79 -18.04 -14.35 41.23
C GLU A 79 -16.56 -14.79 41.25
N ARG A 80 -16.32 -16.11 41.24
CA ARG A 80 -14.96 -16.66 41.18
C ARG A 80 -14.35 -16.54 39.80
N GLU A 81 -15.09 -16.90 38.75
CA GLU A 81 -14.65 -16.72 37.37
C GLU A 81 -14.29 -15.24 37.08
N ALA A 82 -15.13 -14.32 37.58
CA ALA A 82 -14.90 -12.89 37.48
C ALA A 82 -13.60 -12.42 38.16
N LYS A 83 -13.15 -13.07 39.24
CA LYS A 83 -11.93 -12.70 39.98
C LYS A 83 -10.66 -13.35 39.42
N SER A 84 -10.73 -14.59 38.95
CA SER A 84 -9.53 -15.36 38.56
C SER A 84 -9.30 -15.48 37.05
N VAL A 85 -10.37 -15.52 36.24
CA VAL A 85 -10.27 -15.81 34.80
C VAL A 85 -10.50 -14.56 33.96
N THR A 86 -11.55 -13.79 34.25
CA THR A 86 -11.96 -12.63 33.44
C THR A 86 -10.83 -11.61 33.22
N PRO A 87 -10.07 -11.18 34.23
CA PRO A 87 -9.06 -10.14 34.02
C PRO A 87 -7.88 -10.60 33.15
N VAL A 88 -7.50 -11.88 33.23
CA VAL A 88 -6.43 -12.46 32.42
C VAL A 88 -6.90 -12.67 30.98
N LYS A 89 -8.17 -13.04 30.81
CA LYS A 89 -8.83 -13.15 29.50
C LYS A 89 -8.88 -11.80 28.78
N GLU A 90 -9.22 -10.72 29.49
CA GLU A 90 -9.24 -9.36 28.94
C GLU A 90 -7.87 -8.94 28.43
N ILE A 91 -6.82 -9.08 29.25
CA ILE A 91 -5.43 -8.78 28.86
C ILE A 91 -5.02 -9.57 27.62
N TYR A 92 -5.30 -10.88 27.58
CA TYR A 92 -5.00 -11.72 26.42
C TYR A 92 -5.67 -11.22 25.14
N HIS A 93 -6.95 -10.86 25.20
CA HIS A 93 -7.68 -10.39 24.03
C HIS A 93 -7.24 -9.01 23.57
N GLU A 94 -6.99 -8.08 24.50
CA GLU A 94 -6.45 -6.76 24.16
C GLU A 94 -5.07 -6.86 23.54
N ARG A 95 -4.18 -7.72 24.06
CA ARG A 95 -2.86 -7.91 23.45
C ARG A 95 -2.95 -8.60 22.09
N LYS A 96 -3.90 -9.51 21.90
CA LYS A 96 -4.16 -10.14 20.60
C LYS A 96 -4.61 -9.12 19.55
N ASP A 97 -5.47 -8.17 19.93
CA ASP A 97 -5.88 -7.06 19.06
C ASP A 97 -4.69 -6.16 18.70
N LEU A 98 -3.90 -5.76 19.69
CA LEU A 98 -2.68 -4.97 19.49
C LEU A 98 -1.69 -5.68 18.56
N ALA A 99 -1.49 -6.99 18.73
CA ALA A 99 -0.62 -7.80 17.87
C ALA A 99 -1.07 -7.75 16.40
N GLY A 100 -2.38 -7.78 16.14
CA GLY A 100 -2.93 -7.62 14.79
C GLY A 100 -2.62 -6.26 14.19
N LYS A 101 -2.84 -5.19 14.96
CA LYS A 101 -2.60 -3.80 14.55
C LYS A 101 -1.14 -3.50 14.26
N VAL A 102 -0.22 -3.97 15.11
CA VAL A 102 1.23 -3.78 14.91
C VAL A 102 1.68 -4.53 13.65
N LEU A 103 1.20 -5.75 13.43
CA LEU A 103 1.53 -6.53 12.23
C LEU A 103 1.02 -5.88 10.95
N GLU A 104 -0.21 -5.35 10.97
CA GLU A 104 -0.79 -4.62 9.84
C GLU A 104 0.02 -3.37 9.51
N LEU A 105 0.36 -2.56 10.51
CA LEU A 105 1.18 -1.36 10.34
C LEU A 105 2.60 -1.69 9.83
N LEU A 106 3.23 -2.76 10.33
CA LEU A 106 4.53 -3.22 9.86
C LEU A 106 4.46 -3.63 8.39
N LYS A 107 3.40 -4.34 7.98
CA LYS A 107 3.19 -4.75 6.60
C LYS A 107 3.01 -3.53 5.69
N GLU A 108 2.16 -2.59 6.08
CA GLU A 108 1.92 -1.35 5.33
C GLU A 108 3.21 -0.53 5.18
N THR A 109 3.92 -0.28 6.29
CA THR A 109 5.19 0.48 6.31
C THR A 109 6.24 -0.18 5.42
N THR A 110 6.37 -1.51 5.49
CA THR A 110 7.32 -2.26 4.66
C THR A 110 6.94 -2.20 3.18
N GLN A 111 5.65 -2.24 2.85
CA GLN A 111 5.16 -2.10 1.49
C GLN A 111 5.42 -0.70 0.92
N GLU A 112 5.19 0.35 1.70
CA GLU A 112 5.45 1.73 1.29
C GLU A 112 6.93 2.04 1.14
N ALA A 113 7.77 1.45 2.00
CA ALA A 113 9.22 1.57 1.92
C ALA A 113 9.82 0.94 0.66
N ASN A 114 9.09 0.01 0.00
CA ASN A 114 9.60 -0.58 -1.24
C ASN A 114 9.83 0.50 -2.30
N PRO A 115 11.03 0.51 -2.92
CA PRO A 115 11.38 1.47 -3.96
C PRO A 115 10.62 1.20 -5.26
N ILE A 116 9.95 0.06 -5.39
CA ILE A 116 9.10 -0.28 -6.53
C ILE A 116 7.85 -0.98 -6.03
N GLU A 117 6.69 -0.49 -6.46
CA GLU A 117 5.39 -1.10 -6.17
C GLU A 117 4.52 -1.05 -7.42
N SER A 118 3.97 -2.20 -7.80
CA SER A 118 2.98 -2.28 -8.87
C SER A 118 1.68 -2.86 -8.33
N ARG A 119 0.55 -2.35 -8.84
CA ARG A 119 -0.78 -2.89 -8.57
C ARG A 119 -1.51 -3.11 -9.87
N THR A 120 -2.35 -4.13 -9.88
CA THR A 120 -3.17 -4.50 -11.04
C THR A 120 -4.65 -4.37 -10.70
N TYR A 121 -5.48 -4.19 -11.72
CA TYR A 121 -6.93 -4.16 -11.57
C TYR A 121 -7.61 -4.85 -12.74
N TRP A 122 -8.36 -5.91 -12.45
CA TRP A 122 -9.06 -6.72 -13.44
C TRP A 122 -10.15 -5.90 -14.15
N ASN A 123 -10.31 -6.07 -15.47
CA ASN A 123 -11.40 -5.48 -16.26
C ASN A 123 -11.56 -3.96 -16.09
N GLY A 124 -10.44 -3.26 -15.91
CA GLY A 124 -10.45 -1.82 -15.78
C GLY A 124 -9.06 -1.21 -15.81
N SER A 125 -9.00 0.03 -15.39
CA SER A 125 -7.76 0.78 -15.23
C SER A 125 -7.49 1.06 -13.76
N ILE A 126 -6.22 1.07 -13.40
CA ILE A 126 -5.74 1.56 -12.11
C ILE A 126 -4.67 2.61 -12.39
N ALA A 127 -4.64 3.64 -11.58
CA ALA A 127 -3.64 4.69 -11.64
C ALA A 127 -3.12 5.01 -10.24
N VAL A 128 -1.85 5.38 -10.20
CA VAL A 128 -1.18 5.88 -9.00
C VAL A 128 -0.57 7.22 -9.32
N VAL A 129 -0.62 8.14 -8.36
CA VAL A 129 0.10 9.41 -8.41
C VAL A 129 0.82 9.61 -7.11
N TYR A 130 2.10 9.95 -7.19
CA TYR A 130 2.85 10.38 -6.02
C TYR A 130 2.68 11.89 -5.81
N ASN A 131 2.24 12.28 -4.62
CA ASN A 131 2.17 13.67 -4.21
C ASN A 131 3.41 13.99 -3.36
N PRO A 132 4.39 14.74 -3.89
CA PRO A 132 5.63 15.06 -3.17
C PRO A 132 5.44 16.05 -2.02
N ILE A 133 4.29 16.75 -1.93
CA ILE A 133 3.98 17.66 -0.83
C ILE A 133 3.56 16.86 0.40
N THR A 134 2.67 15.87 0.21
CA THR A 134 2.21 15.00 1.30
C THR A 134 3.13 13.80 1.52
N GLY A 135 3.98 13.48 0.54
CA GLY A 135 4.83 12.29 0.55
C GLY A 135 4.06 10.99 0.41
N ARG A 136 2.86 11.01 -0.19
CA ARG A 136 1.96 9.86 -0.29
C ARG A 136 1.57 9.54 -1.72
N ALA A 137 1.28 8.27 -1.95
CA ALA A 137 0.73 7.77 -3.20
C ALA A 137 -0.80 7.74 -3.13
N GLU A 138 -1.46 8.38 -4.09
CA GLU A 138 -2.90 8.32 -4.28
C GLU A 138 -3.24 7.30 -5.37
N TRP A 139 -4.11 6.35 -5.04
CA TRP A 139 -4.53 5.28 -5.95
C TRP A 139 -5.99 5.46 -6.34
N LYS A 140 -6.30 5.29 -7.63
CA LYS A 140 -7.69 5.21 -8.11
C LYS A 140 -7.86 4.12 -9.13
N GLN A 141 -9.07 3.58 -9.18
CA GLN A 141 -9.47 2.50 -10.08
C GLN A 141 -10.73 2.92 -10.83
N ASN A 142 -10.89 2.42 -12.05
CA ASN A 142 -12.09 2.62 -12.85
C ASN A 142 -12.43 1.35 -13.63
N TRP A 143 -13.63 0.84 -13.41
CA TRP A 143 -14.15 -0.36 -14.07
C TRP A 143 -14.64 -0.02 -15.48
N HIS A 144 -14.27 -0.81 -16.50
CA HIS A 144 -14.62 -0.58 -17.92
C HIS A 144 -14.28 0.83 -18.46
N GLY A 145 -13.25 1.47 -17.93
CA GLY A 145 -12.85 2.80 -18.36
C GLY A 145 -11.39 3.11 -18.08
N GLY A 146 -10.92 4.20 -18.67
CA GLY A 146 -9.62 4.81 -18.39
C GLY A 146 -9.69 5.65 -17.12
N ILE A 147 -8.61 5.62 -16.34
CA ILE A 147 -8.35 6.59 -15.28
C ILE A 147 -6.87 6.89 -15.26
N HIS A 148 -6.52 8.16 -15.11
CA HIS A 148 -5.15 8.58 -14.91
C HIS A 148 -5.11 9.83 -14.03
N GLY A 149 -4.06 9.94 -13.24
CA GLY A 149 -3.80 11.12 -12.43
C GLY A 149 -2.40 11.66 -12.72
N VAL A 150 -2.20 12.95 -12.50
CA VAL A 150 -0.90 13.61 -12.66
C VAL A 150 -0.77 14.62 -11.54
N PHE A 151 0.37 14.61 -10.83
CA PHE A 151 0.69 15.69 -9.91
C PHE A 151 1.09 16.93 -10.71
N ASN A 152 0.40 18.05 -10.48
CA ASN A 152 0.74 19.34 -11.08
C ASN A 152 1.55 20.17 -10.06
N PRO A 153 2.88 20.32 -10.26
CA PRO A 153 3.73 21.09 -9.35
C PRO A 153 3.35 22.57 -9.24
N SER A 154 2.71 23.13 -10.27
CA SER A 154 2.35 24.54 -10.34
C SER A 154 1.17 24.88 -9.43
N THR A 155 0.24 23.94 -9.28
CA THR A 155 -0.92 24.09 -8.39
C THR A 155 -0.71 23.40 -7.04
N GLY A 156 0.27 22.48 -6.94
CA GLY A 156 0.50 21.66 -5.77
C GLY A 156 -0.59 20.63 -5.53
N THR A 157 -1.31 20.23 -6.58
CA THR A 157 -2.45 19.31 -6.48
C THR A 157 -2.37 18.19 -7.51
N VAL A 158 -3.05 17.07 -7.23
CA VAL A 158 -3.21 15.99 -8.19
C VAL A 158 -4.43 16.26 -9.07
N GLU A 159 -4.23 16.28 -10.37
CA GLU A 159 -5.29 16.35 -11.37
C GLU A 159 -5.67 14.94 -11.83
N TRP A 160 -6.96 14.65 -11.83
CA TRP A 160 -7.49 13.34 -12.21
C TRP A 160 -8.41 13.46 -13.43
N GLN A 161 -8.29 12.52 -14.37
CA GLN A 161 -9.31 12.31 -15.38
C GLN A 161 -9.71 10.85 -15.48
N GLN A 162 -10.98 10.66 -15.81
CA GLN A 162 -11.59 9.37 -16.07
C GLN A 162 -12.44 9.44 -17.35
N ALA A 163 -12.51 8.33 -18.08
CA ALA A 163 -13.41 8.20 -19.21
C ALA A 163 -13.93 6.77 -19.34
N PHE A 164 -15.15 6.63 -19.83
CA PHE A 164 -15.80 5.34 -20.03
C PHE A 164 -15.48 4.78 -21.42
N HIS A 165 -15.18 3.48 -21.53
CA HIS A 165 -14.75 2.81 -22.77
C HIS A 165 -13.62 3.52 -23.54
N THR A 166 -12.81 4.31 -22.84
CA THR A 166 -11.79 5.17 -23.44
C THR A 166 -10.57 5.18 -22.54
N GLY A 167 -9.39 4.88 -23.08
CA GLY A 167 -8.13 5.10 -22.38
C GLY A 167 -7.89 6.59 -22.18
N VAL A 168 -7.37 6.97 -21.02
CA VAL A 168 -7.01 8.36 -20.68
C VAL A 168 -5.60 8.37 -20.12
N PHE A 169 -4.79 9.33 -20.53
CA PHE A 169 -3.46 9.53 -19.99
C PHE A 169 -3.13 11.02 -19.91
N GLY A 170 -2.47 11.41 -18.83
CA GLY A 170 -2.04 12.79 -18.61
C GLY A 170 -0.53 12.85 -18.43
N VAL A 171 0.10 13.92 -18.93
CA VAL A 171 1.52 14.20 -18.72
C VAL A 171 1.66 15.66 -18.33
N PHE A 172 2.40 15.94 -17.25
CA PHE A 172 2.76 17.32 -16.93
C PHE A 172 3.82 17.81 -17.92
N ASN A 173 3.56 18.94 -18.59
CA ASN A 173 4.50 19.59 -19.49
C ASN A 173 5.18 20.77 -18.76
N PRO A 174 6.48 20.66 -18.42
CA PRO A 174 7.22 21.74 -17.75
C PRO A 174 7.32 23.04 -18.57
N LYS A 175 7.24 22.96 -19.90
CA LYS A 175 7.35 24.14 -20.79
C LYS A 175 6.10 25.00 -20.76
N SER A 176 4.92 24.38 -20.75
CA SER A 176 3.63 25.08 -20.66
C SER A 176 3.15 25.24 -19.22
N ASN A 177 3.76 24.52 -18.27
CA ASN A 177 3.40 24.50 -16.86
C ASN A 177 1.95 24.00 -16.64
N MET A 178 1.52 23.06 -17.48
CA MET A 178 0.16 22.50 -17.49
C MET A 178 0.20 20.98 -17.72
N VAL A 179 -0.86 20.30 -17.30
CA VAL A 179 -1.06 18.89 -17.65
C VAL A 179 -1.73 18.79 -19.02
N GLU A 180 -1.11 18.04 -19.93
CA GLU A 180 -1.69 17.69 -21.22
C GLU A 180 -2.35 16.32 -21.14
N TRP A 181 -3.58 16.25 -21.61
CA TRP A 181 -4.41 15.05 -21.54
C TRP A 181 -4.68 14.51 -22.94
N LYS A 182 -4.59 13.19 -23.09
CA LYS A 182 -4.97 12.49 -24.31
C LYS A 182 -5.93 11.35 -24.00
N ARG A 183 -6.85 11.12 -24.93
CA ARG A 183 -7.85 10.06 -24.86
C ARG A 183 -7.75 9.18 -26.10
N ASN A 184 -8.07 7.90 -25.96
CA ASN A 184 -8.17 6.97 -27.09
C ASN A 184 -9.37 6.02 -26.90
N PHE A 185 -10.27 6.02 -27.86
CA PHE A 185 -11.47 5.18 -27.82
C PHE A 185 -11.10 3.72 -28.11
N ASN A 186 -11.68 2.78 -27.38
CA ASN A 186 -11.43 1.34 -27.53
C ASN A 186 -9.95 0.94 -27.54
N GLY A 187 -9.17 1.50 -26.62
CA GLY A 187 -7.76 1.19 -26.53
C GLY A 187 -6.99 2.03 -25.55
N GLY A 188 -5.69 1.74 -25.45
CA GLY A 188 -4.76 2.45 -24.59
C GLY A 188 -4.17 3.69 -25.23
N VAL A 189 -3.75 4.60 -24.36
CA VAL A 189 -2.97 5.78 -24.70
C VAL A 189 -1.94 6.01 -23.60
N HIS A 190 -0.75 6.44 -23.98
CA HIS A 190 0.33 6.76 -23.07
C HIS A 190 1.10 7.97 -23.59
N GLY A 191 1.54 8.83 -22.69
CA GLY A 191 2.36 9.99 -23.00
C GLY A 191 3.65 9.97 -22.19
N VAL A 192 4.75 10.43 -22.78
CA VAL A 192 6.03 10.57 -22.11
C VAL A 192 6.60 11.93 -22.45
N TYR A 193 6.97 12.71 -21.44
CA TYR A 193 7.72 13.94 -21.67
C TYR A 193 9.17 13.60 -22.04
N ASN A 194 9.60 13.99 -23.23
CA ASN A 194 10.98 13.82 -23.68
C ASN A 194 11.77 15.11 -23.38
N PRO A 195 12.69 15.11 -22.39
CA PRO A 195 13.46 16.30 -22.04
C PRO A 195 14.45 16.74 -23.11
N SER A 196 14.85 15.86 -24.04
CA SER A 196 15.76 16.20 -25.14
C SER A 196 15.08 17.03 -26.22
N THR A 197 13.82 16.74 -26.53
CA THR A 197 13.01 17.51 -27.50
C THR A 197 12.17 18.59 -26.83
N GLN A 198 11.96 18.50 -25.51
CA GLN A 198 11.07 19.36 -24.73
C GLN A 198 9.60 19.26 -25.18
N GLU A 199 9.21 18.08 -25.64
CA GLU A 199 7.86 17.77 -26.13
C GLU A 199 7.33 16.50 -25.49
N ILE A 200 6.00 16.35 -25.48
CA ILE A 200 5.37 15.11 -25.07
C ILE A 200 5.19 14.22 -26.31
N GLU A 201 5.77 13.03 -26.25
CA GLU A 201 5.51 11.99 -27.24
C GLU A 201 4.32 11.15 -26.81
N TRP A 202 3.43 10.86 -27.75
CA TRP A 202 2.20 10.12 -27.49
C TRP A 202 2.14 8.85 -28.32
N LYS A 203 1.68 7.76 -27.72
CA LYS A 203 1.34 6.53 -28.41
C LYS A 203 -0.05 6.05 -28.03
N SER A 204 -0.74 5.48 -29.00
CA SER A 204 -2.06 4.86 -28.84
C SER A 204 -2.09 3.51 -29.53
N ALA A 205 -2.91 2.60 -29.02
CA ALA A 205 -3.12 1.29 -29.61
C ALA A 205 -4.57 0.84 -29.38
N PHE A 206 -5.15 0.15 -30.36
CA PHE A 206 -6.49 -0.42 -30.29
C PHE A 206 -6.46 -1.73 -29.51
N HIS A 207 -7.43 -1.96 -28.63
CA HIS A 207 -7.57 -3.17 -27.80
C HIS A 207 -6.30 -3.59 -27.04
N SER A 208 -5.45 -2.62 -26.72
CA SER A 208 -4.15 -2.87 -26.09
C SER A 208 -3.81 -1.78 -25.09
N GLY A 209 -3.21 -2.17 -23.97
CA GLY A 209 -2.50 -1.24 -23.11
C GLY A 209 -1.25 -0.70 -23.79
N VAL A 210 -0.84 0.50 -23.39
CA VAL A 210 0.34 1.18 -23.95
C VAL A 210 1.19 1.68 -22.80
N GLY A 211 2.48 1.40 -22.86
CA GLY A 211 3.49 1.87 -21.92
C GLY A 211 4.60 2.61 -22.68
N GLY A 212 5.08 3.71 -22.12
CA GLY A 212 6.20 4.47 -22.66
C GLY A 212 7.22 4.81 -21.58
N VAL A 213 8.50 4.81 -21.95
CA VAL A 213 9.60 5.15 -21.03
C VAL A 213 10.63 5.99 -21.78
N TYR A 214 11.02 7.14 -21.23
CA TYR A 214 12.15 7.88 -21.74
C TYR A 214 13.45 7.17 -21.35
N ASN A 215 14.27 6.79 -22.32
CA ASN A 215 15.59 6.23 -22.08
C ASN A 215 16.64 7.35 -22.11
N PRO A 216 17.27 7.70 -20.97
CA PRO A 216 18.23 8.79 -20.89
C PRO A 216 19.56 8.51 -21.62
N LEU A 217 19.86 7.26 -21.99
CA LEU A 217 21.08 6.89 -22.71
C LEU A 217 20.93 7.06 -24.22
N THR A 218 19.75 6.73 -24.75
CA THR A 218 19.46 6.85 -26.18
C THR A 218 18.79 8.18 -26.54
N HIS A 219 18.31 8.92 -25.52
CA HIS A 219 17.54 10.15 -25.66
C HIS A 219 16.22 9.96 -26.44
N GLN A 220 15.68 8.75 -26.42
CA GLN A 220 14.47 8.37 -27.13
C GLN A 220 13.44 7.76 -26.18
N VAL A 221 12.17 7.85 -26.56
CA VAL A 221 11.10 7.13 -25.86
C VAL A 221 10.99 5.72 -26.42
N GLU A 222 11.10 4.73 -25.53
CA GLU A 222 10.81 3.34 -25.83
C GLU A 222 9.35 3.03 -25.52
N TRP A 223 8.74 2.21 -26.37
CA TRP A 223 7.31 1.94 -26.33
C TRP A 223 7.03 0.44 -26.32
N LYS A 224 6.04 0.03 -25.52
CA LYS A 224 5.51 -1.34 -25.53
C LYS A 224 3.99 -1.31 -25.52
N THR A 225 3.40 -2.31 -26.16
CA THR A 225 1.96 -2.54 -26.17
C THR A 225 1.65 -3.95 -25.67
N ALA A 226 0.56 -4.11 -24.94
CA ALA A 226 0.07 -5.42 -24.49
C ALA A 226 -1.36 -5.62 -24.94
N PHE A 227 -1.58 -6.62 -25.81
CA PHE A 227 -2.91 -6.95 -26.31
C PHE A 227 -3.81 -7.48 -25.19
N ASN A 228 -5.03 -6.96 -25.09
CA ASN A 228 -5.98 -7.30 -24.02
C ASN A 228 -5.36 -7.24 -22.61
N GLY A 229 -4.48 -6.28 -22.35
CA GLY A 229 -3.79 -6.19 -21.07
C GLY A 229 -3.14 -4.82 -20.87
N GLY A 230 -2.65 -4.59 -19.66
CA GLY A 230 -1.91 -3.39 -19.30
C GLY A 230 -0.42 -3.61 -19.45
N VAL A 231 0.32 -2.54 -19.72
CA VAL A 231 1.78 -2.56 -19.72
C VAL A 231 2.32 -1.23 -19.20
N VAL A 232 3.26 -1.31 -18.28
CA VAL A 232 4.00 -0.17 -17.75
C VAL A 232 5.49 -0.48 -17.88
N GLY A 233 6.31 0.57 -18.00
CA GLY A 233 7.75 0.42 -18.03
C GLY A 233 8.43 1.45 -17.15
N TYR A 234 9.70 1.19 -16.87
CA TYR A 234 10.58 2.12 -16.18
C TYR A 234 12.02 1.94 -16.65
N PHE A 235 12.84 2.97 -16.49
CA PHE A 235 14.27 2.87 -16.72
C PHE A 235 14.96 2.45 -15.42
N ASP A 236 15.59 1.27 -15.43
CA ASP A 236 16.37 0.78 -14.31
C ASP A 236 17.79 1.34 -14.36
N HIS A 237 18.12 2.21 -13.41
CA HIS A 237 19.45 2.81 -13.30
C HIS A 237 20.55 1.82 -12.88
N GLN A 238 20.22 0.66 -12.33
CA GLN A 238 21.22 -0.35 -11.97
C GLN A 238 21.66 -1.14 -13.18
N THR A 239 20.70 -1.66 -13.95
CA THR A 239 20.96 -2.43 -15.16
C THR A 239 21.15 -1.57 -16.41
N GLN A 240 20.82 -0.27 -16.33
CA GLN A 240 20.89 0.71 -17.42
C GLN A 240 20.01 0.32 -18.62
N ARG A 241 18.79 -0.18 -18.33
CA ARG A 241 17.84 -0.71 -19.32
C ARG A 241 16.41 -0.30 -19.02
N VAL A 242 15.57 -0.31 -20.05
CA VAL A 242 14.13 -0.20 -19.88
C VAL A 242 13.57 -1.58 -19.55
N GLU A 243 12.88 -1.65 -18.41
CA GLU A 243 12.19 -2.84 -17.94
C GLU A 243 10.68 -2.67 -18.10
N TRP A 244 9.98 -3.78 -18.33
CA TRP A 244 8.56 -3.80 -18.65
C TRP A 244 7.80 -4.77 -17.75
N ILE A 245 6.66 -4.32 -17.25
CA ILE A 245 5.70 -5.14 -16.51
C ILE A 245 4.40 -5.14 -17.31
N ASP A 246 3.95 -6.32 -17.72
CA ASP A 246 2.68 -6.52 -18.39
C ASP A 246 1.82 -7.57 -17.69
N GLN A 247 0.52 -7.47 -17.91
CA GLN A 247 -0.47 -8.34 -17.29
C GLN A 247 -1.70 -8.40 -18.19
N TRP A 248 -2.01 -9.63 -18.60
CA TRP A 248 -3.22 -9.92 -19.37
C TRP A 248 -4.48 -9.58 -18.56
N HIS A 249 -5.43 -8.89 -19.19
CA HIS A 249 -6.75 -8.48 -18.68
C HIS A 249 -6.77 -7.51 -17.49
N HIS A 250 -5.62 -6.95 -17.12
CA HIS A 250 -5.54 -6.00 -16.02
C HIS A 250 -5.00 -4.66 -16.50
N GLY A 251 -5.54 -3.57 -15.95
CA GLY A 251 -4.78 -2.34 -15.86
C GLY A 251 -3.64 -2.50 -14.87
N ILE A 252 -2.54 -1.76 -15.07
CA ILE A 252 -1.37 -1.78 -14.20
C ILE A 252 -1.00 -0.36 -13.85
N ALA A 253 -0.68 -0.13 -12.58
CA ALA A 253 -0.11 1.11 -12.09
C ALA A 253 1.21 0.79 -11.38
N LEU A 254 2.21 1.63 -11.60
CA LEU A 254 3.56 1.49 -11.08
C LEU A 254 3.96 2.78 -10.40
N ILE A 255 4.48 2.66 -9.19
CA ILE A 255 5.22 3.72 -8.49
C ILE A 255 6.63 3.20 -8.24
N LEU A 256 7.64 4.02 -8.57
CA LEU A 256 9.04 3.66 -8.34
C LEU A 256 9.87 4.85 -7.88
N TRP A 257 10.87 4.62 -7.04
CA TRP A 257 11.84 5.63 -6.63
C TRP A 257 12.83 5.89 -7.76
N ASP A 258 12.93 7.14 -8.18
CA ASP A 258 13.94 7.58 -9.14
C ASP A 258 15.11 8.27 -8.41
N PRO A 259 16.31 7.68 -8.43
CA PRO A 259 17.47 8.24 -7.74
C PRO A 259 17.95 9.56 -8.37
N THR A 260 17.64 9.81 -9.64
CA THR A 260 18.05 11.04 -10.33
C THR A 260 17.22 12.24 -9.88
N SER A 261 15.89 12.12 -9.91
CA SER A 261 14.98 13.18 -9.46
C SER A 261 14.75 13.19 -7.95
N LYS A 262 15.22 12.16 -7.23
CA LYS A 262 15.03 11.98 -5.78
C LYS A 262 13.55 12.08 -5.38
N THR A 263 12.69 11.49 -6.19
CA THR A 263 11.26 11.40 -5.95
C THR A 263 10.73 10.10 -6.51
N TYR A 264 9.52 9.73 -6.12
CA TYR A 264 8.81 8.64 -6.79
C TYR A 264 8.24 9.14 -8.13
N LEU A 265 8.46 8.34 -9.18
CA LEU A 265 7.79 8.44 -10.46
C LEU A 265 6.59 7.49 -10.48
N THR A 266 5.54 7.90 -11.17
CA THR A 266 4.33 7.10 -11.32
C THR A 266 3.93 6.97 -12.77
N THR A 267 3.46 5.79 -13.14
CA THR A 267 2.92 5.53 -14.47
C THR A 267 1.82 4.48 -14.40
N ALA A 268 0.95 4.45 -15.41
CA ALA A 268 -0.16 3.53 -15.47
C ALA A 268 -0.49 3.12 -16.90
N SER A 269 -1.22 2.02 -17.04
CA SER A 269 -1.84 1.62 -18.29
C SER A 269 -3.20 1.03 -17.99
N CYS A 270 -4.16 1.31 -18.87
CA CYS A 270 -5.44 0.62 -18.87
C CYS A 270 -5.25 -0.85 -19.26
N GLY A 271 -6.09 -1.72 -18.69
CA GLY A 271 -6.39 -3.03 -19.24
C GLY A 271 -7.61 -2.91 -20.14
N TRP A 272 -7.64 -3.68 -21.22
CA TRP A 272 -8.80 -3.74 -22.11
C TRP A 272 -9.39 -5.15 -22.12
N TYR A 273 -10.71 -5.23 -22.10
CA TYR A 273 -11.47 -6.45 -22.30
C TYR A 273 -12.80 -6.10 -22.98
N ASP A 274 -13.00 -6.64 -24.17
CA ASP A 274 -14.31 -6.68 -24.81
C ASP A 274 -14.96 -8.02 -24.49
N ASN A 275 -16.13 -7.95 -23.84
CA ASN A 275 -17.13 -9.02 -23.90
C ASN A 275 -17.85 -8.86 -25.24
N GLU A 276 -17.29 -9.41 -26.33
CA GLU A 276 -18.14 -9.84 -27.46
C GLU A 276 -18.87 -11.12 -27.07
#